data_AF-A0AAV4N4V5-F1
#
_entry.id   AF-A0AAV4N4V5-F1
#
_cell.length_a   1.000
_cell.length_b   1.000
_cell.length_c   1.000
_cell.angle_alpha   90.00
_cell.angle_beta   90.00
_cell.angle_gamma   90.00
#
_symmetry.space_group_name_H-M   'P 1'
#
loop_
_entity.id
_entity.type
_entity.pdbx_description
1 polymer ?
#
loop_
_entity_poly.entity_id
_entity_poly.type
_entity_poly.pdbx_seq_one_letter_code
_entity_poly.pdbx_strand_id
1 'polypeptide(L)'
;MDAKNDYPVASKTIRENFYVDDLLLSMNTPEEITQVCRKVSSLLSKRGFELRKWRLNSLDVLRRLNVTKEENFEIHGSTRCKALVLQWESSSDVFCFTPRLEINPPLTKRKIISNASQIFDPLALISPCVIWIKIFYQKLWLSKSEWDDFT
;
A
#
# COMPACT_ATOMS: atom_id res chain seq x y z
N MET A 1 10.88 13.55 25.92
CA MET A 1 10.78 15.00 25.62
C MET A 1 9.83 15.16 24.45
N ASP A 2 8.60 15.51 24.80
CA ASP A 2 7.41 14.84 24.31
C ASP A 2 6.76 15.65 23.21
N ALA A 3 7.03 15.28 21.96
CA ALA A 3 6.34 15.83 20.79
C ALA A 3 4.80 15.77 20.90
N LYS A 4 4.28 14.95 21.82
CA LYS A 4 2.87 14.84 22.16
C LYS A 4 2.26 16.16 22.66
N ASN A 5 3.01 16.99 23.39
CA ASN A 5 2.51 18.27 23.89
C ASN A 5 2.53 19.36 22.82
N ASP A 6 3.60 19.41 22.02
CA ASP A 6 3.76 20.45 20.99
C ASP A 6 3.00 20.12 19.69
N TYR A 7 2.80 18.83 19.41
CA TYR A 7 2.16 18.30 18.20
C TYR A 7 1.24 17.11 18.52
N PRO A 8 0.12 17.32 19.24
CA PRO A 8 -0.76 16.23 19.65
C PRO A 8 -1.36 15.48 18.44
N VAL A 9 -1.77 16.22 17.40
CA VAL A 9 -2.34 15.64 16.17
C VAL A 9 -1.30 14.83 15.41
N ALA A 10 -0.12 15.40 15.11
CA ALA A 10 0.90 14.68 14.35
C ALA A 10 1.45 13.48 15.12
N SER A 11 1.61 13.58 16.43
CA SER A 11 2.06 12.46 17.27
C SER A 11 1.06 11.30 17.26
N LYS A 12 -0.25 11.61 17.34
CA LYS A 12 -1.30 10.60 17.22
C LYS A 12 -1.28 9.94 15.84
N THR A 13 -1.23 10.76 14.79
CA THR A 13 -1.15 10.32 13.39
C THR A 13 0.05 9.39 13.17
N ILE A 14 1.25 9.79 13.59
CA ILE A 14 2.45 8.96 13.41
C ILE A 14 2.31 7.61 14.12
N ARG A 15 1.72 7.60 15.31
CA ARG A 15 1.56 6.36 16.10
C ARG A 15 0.55 5.40 15.50
N GLU A 16 -0.52 5.91 14.91
CA GLU A 16 -1.68 5.10 14.49
C GLU A 16 -1.68 4.76 13.00
N ASN A 17 -0.98 5.54 12.17
CA ASN A 17 -1.12 5.48 10.72
C ASN A 17 0.15 5.05 9.97
N PHE A 18 1.24 4.74 10.68
CA PHE A 18 2.41 4.13 10.06
C PHE A 18 2.25 2.62 9.95
N TYR A 19 2.54 2.09 8.77
CA TYR A 19 2.79 0.69 8.53
C TYR A 19 4.22 0.54 8.02
N VAL A 20 5.13 0.08 8.90
CA VAL A 20 6.57 0.02 8.62
C VAL A 20 7.06 1.40 8.14
N ASP A 21 7.39 1.54 6.86
CA ASP A 21 7.91 2.77 6.25
C ASP A 21 6.84 3.64 5.58
N ASP A 22 5.61 3.12 5.43
CA ASP A 22 4.51 3.79 4.75
C ASP A 22 3.60 4.51 5.76
N LEU A 23 3.39 5.83 5.57
CA LEU A 23 2.38 6.60 6.30
C LEU A 23 1.10 6.70 5.46
N LEU A 24 -0.03 6.25 6.01
CA LEU A 24 -1.32 6.25 5.33
C LEU A 24 -2.29 7.23 5.98
N LEU A 25 -2.74 8.24 5.24
CA LEU A 25 -3.63 9.27 5.77
C LEU A 25 -4.94 9.30 5.00
N SER A 26 -6.04 9.43 5.73
CA SER A 26 -7.36 9.74 5.20
C SER A 26 -8.05 10.72 6.15
N MET A 27 -8.72 11.73 5.59
CA MET A 27 -9.47 12.75 6.32
C MET A 27 -10.73 13.10 5.54
N ASN A 28 -11.68 13.76 6.21
CA ASN A 28 -12.97 14.12 5.60
C ASN A 28 -12.87 15.36 4.72
N THR A 29 -11.86 16.21 4.91
CA THR A 29 -11.71 17.47 4.15
C THR A 29 -10.28 17.68 3.62
N PRO A 30 -10.13 18.34 2.45
CA PRO A 30 -8.84 18.75 1.91
C PRO A 30 -8.04 19.64 2.87
N GLU A 31 -8.72 20.48 3.64
CA GLU A 31 -8.11 21.39 4.61
C GLU A 31 -7.47 20.63 5.77
N GLU A 32 -8.19 19.67 6.36
CA GLU A 32 -7.70 18.84 7.46
C GLU A 32 -6.46 18.06 7.04
N ILE A 33 -6.51 17.35 5.91
CA ILE A 33 -5.37 16.53 5.46
C ILE A 33 -4.15 17.40 5.14
N THR A 34 -4.35 18.57 4.53
CA THR A 34 -3.26 19.52 4.26
C THR A 34 -2.56 19.95 5.56
N GLN A 35 -3.33 20.27 6.60
CA GLN A 35 -2.76 20.65 7.91
C GLN A 35 -2.01 19.49 8.56
N VAL A 36 -2.56 18.27 8.50
CA VAL A 36 -1.92 17.08 9.07
C VAL A 36 -0.63 16.77 8.35
N CYS A 37 -0.61 16.77 7.01
CA CYS A 37 0.60 16.54 6.21
C CYS A 37 1.72 17.51 6.60
N ARG A 38 1.42 18.82 6.72
CA ARG A 38 2.40 19.83 7.13
C ARG A 38 2.95 19.59 8.54
N LYS A 39 2.06 19.30 9.50
CA LYS A 39 2.45 19.06 10.91
C LYS A 39 3.30 17.79 11.03
N VAL A 40 2.93 16.72 10.33
CA VAL A 40 3.69 15.45 10.34
C VAL A 40 5.06 15.63 9.68
N SER A 41 5.12 16.24 8.49
CA SER A 41 6.40 16.53 7.82
C SER A 41 7.33 17.37 8.70
N SER A 42 6.81 18.44 9.33
CA SER A 42 7.60 19.29 10.21
C SER A 42 8.12 18.52 11.43
N LEU A 43 7.29 17.68 12.03
CA LEU A 43 7.68 16.89 13.21
C LEU A 43 8.72 15.82 12.86
N LEU A 44 8.55 15.09 11.76
CA LEU A 44 9.48 14.04 11.33
C LEU A 44 10.82 14.63 10.90
N SER A 45 10.81 15.72 10.12
CA SER A 45 12.02 16.44 9.70
C SER A 45 12.84 16.94 10.91
N LYS A 46 12.18 17.53 11.91
CA LYS A 46 12.82 17.92 13.20
C LYS A 46 13.49 16.76 13.94
N ARG A 47 13.08 15.52 13.65
CA ARG A 47 13.61 14.30 14.26
C ARG A 47 14.57 13.53 13.33
N GLY A 48 14.94 14.11 12.18
CA GLY A 48 15.84 13.50 11.20
C GLY A 48 15.17 12.50 10.25
N PHE A 49 13.84 12.44 10.24
CA PHE A 49 13.07 11.58 9.34
C PHE A 49 12.44 12.43 8.23
N GLU A 50 13.02 12.39 7.03
CA GLU A 50 12.47 13.10 5.87
C GLU A 50 11.48 12.21 5.10
N LEU A 51 10.23 12.66 4.98
CA LEU A 51 9.22 12.00 4.15
C LEU A 51 9.51 12.28 2.68
N ARG A 52 9.95 11.25 1.96
CA ARG A 52 10.46 11.37 0.59
C ARG A 52 9.39 11.50 -0.48
N LYS A 53 8.28 10.76 -0.35
CA LYS A 53 7.25 10.68 -1.40
C LYS A 53 5.85 10.68 -0.81
N TRP A 54 5.08 11.71 -1.14
CA TRP A 54 3.66 11.81 -0.87
C TRP A 54 2.88 11.41 -2.11
N ARG A 55 1.89 10.54 -1.92
CA ARG A 55 0.95 10.14 -2.95
C ARG A 55 -0.45 10.59 -2.55
N LEU A 56 -1.15 11.24 -3.46
CA LEU A 56 -2.42 11.90 -3.17
C LEU A 56 -3.49 11.49 -4.20
N ASN A 57 -4.72 11.33 -3.74
CA ASN A 57 -5.91 11.10 -4.58
C ASN A 57 -6.64 12.40 -4.97
N SER A 58 -6.20 13.57 -4.45
CA SER A 58 -6.88 14.85 -4.66
C SER A 58 -5.93 15.95 -5.16
N LEU A 59 -6.23 16.47 -6.35
CA LEU A 59 -5.57 17.67 -6.93
C LEU A 59 -5.73 18.90 -6.04
N ASP A 60 -6.84 18.97 -5.31
CA ASP A 60 -7.18 20.09 -4.44
C ASP A 60 -6.22 20.20 -3.24
N VAL A 61 -5.82 19.04 -2.71
CA VAL A 61 -4.82 18.91 -1.63
C VAL A 61 -3.43 19.24 -2.16
N LEU A 62 -3.05 18.75 -3.34
CA LEU A 62 -1.76 19.08 -3.95
C LEU A 62 -1.60 20.59 -4.14
N ARG A 63 -2.62 21.26 -4.70
CA ARG A 63 -2.64 22.71 -4.87
C ARG A 63 -2.48 23.43 -3.52
N ARG A 64 -3.22 23.03 -2.49
CA ARG A 64 -3.14 23.63 -1.15
C ARG A 64 -1.78 23.48 -0.49
N LEU A 65 -1.07 22.38 -0.75
CA LEU A 65 0.25 22.14 -0.20
C LEU A 65 1.31 23.06 -0.82
N ASN A 66 1.00 23.81 -1.89
CA ASN A 66 1.90 24.75 -2.57
C ASN A 66 3.25 24.11 -2.93
N VAL A 67 3.22 22.86 -3.36
CA VAL A 67 4.44 22.10 -3.64
C VAL A 67 4.99 22.54 -5.00
N THR A 68 6.06 23.32 -4.98
CA THR A 68 6.85 23.68 -6.17
C THR A 68 7.89 22.62 -6.55
N LYS A 69 8.19 21.69 -5.63
CA LYS A 69 9.05 20.53 -5.89
C LYS A 69 8.21 19.32 -6.28
N GLU A 70 7.98 19.17 -7.57
CA GLU A 70 7.29 18.02 -8.19
C GLU A 70 7.90 16.66 -7.80
N GLU A 71 9.15 16.63 -7.31
CA GLU A 71 9.89 15.42 -6.95
C GLU A 71 9.33 14.67 -5.72
N ASN A 72 8.61 15.34 -4.81
CA ASN A 72 8.17 14.74 -3.54
C ASN A 72 6.66 14.46 -3.48
N PHE A 73 5.86 14.95 -4.43
CA PHE A 73 4.41 14.81 -4.43
C PHE A 73 3.93 14.37 -5.81
N GLU A 74 3.56 13.10 -5.92
CA GLU A 74 3.09 12.51 -7.16
C GLU A 74 1.56 12.38 -7.11
N ILE A 75 0.84 13.13 -7.97
CA ILE A 75 -0.55 12.81 -8.33
C ILE A 75 -0.49 11.97 -9.59
N HIS A 76 -0.74 10.68 -9.44
CA HIS A 76 -0.82 9.80 -10.58
C HIS A 76 -2.25 9.82 -11.12
N GLY A 77 -2.45 10.56 -12.21
CA GLY A 77 -3.68 10.53 -13.00
C GLY A 77 -3.78 9.35 -13.97
N SER A 78 -2.75 8.49 -14.03
CA SER A 78 -2.72 7.35 -14.97
C SER A 78 -1.69 6.27 -14.64
N THR A 79 -0.87 6.45 -13.59
CA THR A 79 0.27 5.60 -13.30
C THR A 79 0.06 4.84 -12.00
N ARG A 80 -0.18 3.54 -12.12
CA ARG A 80 -0.34 2.60 -11.01
C ARG A 80 0.82 2.73 -10.00
N CYS A 81 0.56 3.29 -8.82
CA CYS A 81 1.52 3.38 -7.73
C CYS A 81 1.36 2.21 -6.75
N LYS A 82 2.36 1.96 -5.90
CA LYS A 82 2.25 0.94 -4.84
C LYS A 82 2.03 1.58 -3.47
N ALA A 83 1.06 1.10 -2.71
CA ALA A 83 0.88 1.41 -1.28
C ALA A 83 0.70 0.08 -0.55
N LEU A 84 1.47 -0.18 0.53
CA LEU A 84 1.43 -1.46 1.25
C LEU A 84 1.69 -2.68 0.35
N VAL A 85 2.57 -2.57 -0.66
CA VAL A 85 2.82 -3.60 -1.69
C VAL A 85 1.64 -3.82 -2.66
N LEU A 86 0.45 -3.30 -2.36
CA LEU A 86 -0.71 -3.28 -3.25
C LEU A 86 -0.59 -2.21 -4.31
N GLN A 87 -1.17 -2.46 -5.47
CA GLN A 87 -1.30 -1.45 -6.50
C GLN A 87 -2.47 -0.52 -6.13
N TRP A 88 -2.25 0.79 -6.15
CA TRP A 88 -3.27 1.81 -5.86
C TRP A 88 -3.40 2.74 -7.06
N GLU A 89 -4.63 2.89 -7.54
CA GLU A 89 -5.02 3.86 -8.54
C GLU A 89 -5.55 5.10 -7.80
N SER A 90 -4.68 6.11 -7.63
CA SER A 90 -5.01 7.29 -6.81
C SER A 90 -6.15 8.12 -7.38
N SER A 91 -6.35 8.10 -8.70
CA SER A 91 -7.39 8.90 -9.36
C SER A 91 -8.81 8.44 -9.00
N SER A 92 -9.03 7.13 -8.87
CA SER A 92 -10.31 6.52 -8.52
C SER A 92 -10.38 6.07 -7.06
N ASP A 93 -9.28 6.18 -6.32
CA ASP A 93 -9.12 5.70 -4.95
C ASP A 93 -9.39 4.19 -4.79
N VAL A 94 -8.87 3.39 -5.72
CA VAL A 94 -9.10 1.93 -5.76
C VAL A 94 -7.80 1.14 -5.64
N PHE A 95 -7.78 0.16 -4.73
CA PHE A 95 -6.75 -0.87 -4.72
C PHE A 95 -7.00 -1.90 -5.81
N CYS A 96 -5.95 -2.19 -6.58
CA CYS A 96 -5.98 -3.09 -7.72
C CYS A 96 -5.19 -4.36 -7.42
N PHE A 97 -5.81 -5.51 -7.67
CA PHE A 97 -5.17 -6.83 -7.61
C PHE A 97 -5.05 -7.37 -9.04
N THR A 98 -3.87 -7.23 -9.64
CA THR A 98 -3.60 -7.69 -11.01
C THR A 98 -2.44 -8.69 -11.01
N PRO A 99 -2.67 -9.95 -10.57
CA PRO A 99 -1.66 -10.99 -10.65
C PRO A 99 -1.35 -11.32 -12.11
N ARG A 100 -0.09 -11.60 -12.42
CA ARG A 100 0.35 -12.07 -13.75
C ARG A 100 0.45 -13.58 -13.70
N LEU A 101 -0.67 -14.24 -13.99
CA LEU A 101 -0.78 -15.69 -13.89
C LEU A 101 -0.19 -16.36 -15.12
N GLU A 102 0.82 -17.20 -14.92
CA GLU A 102 1.39 -18.05 -15.97
C GLU A 102 0.67 -19.40 -15.98
N ILE A 103 -0.36 -19.53 -16.82
CA ILE A 103 -1.21 -20.73 -16.89
C ILE A 103 -0.86 -21.68 -18.03
N ASN A 104 0.22 -21.40 -18.77
CA ASN A 104 0.61 -22.20 -19.93
C ASN A 104 1.19 -23.56 -19.50
N PRO A 105 0.76 -24.67 -20.12
CA PRO A 105 1.35 -25.97 -19.90
C PRO A 105 2.85 -26.02 -20.25
N PRO A 106 3.64 -26.87 -19.58
CA PRO A 106 3.22 -27.70 -18.45
C PRO A 106 3.06 -26.88 -17.16
N LEU A 107 1.99 -27.17 -16.41
CA LEU A 107 1.74 -26.60 -15.09
C LEU A 107 2.34 -27.52 -14.03
N THR A 108 3.33 -27.00 -13.32
CA THR A 108 3.93 -27.69 -12.17
C THR A 108 3.36 -27.12 -10.87
N LYS A 109 3.43 -27.91 -9.80
CA LYS A 109 3.10 -27.45 -8.45
C LYS A 109 3.82 -26.14 -8.10
N ARG A 110 5.10 -26.00 -8.47
CA ARG A 110 5.89 -24.76 -8.32
C ARG A 110 5.27 -23.57 -9.05
N LYS A 111 4.87 -23.72 -10.32
CA LYS A 111 4.23 -22.63 -11.09
C LYS A 111 2.90 -22.20 -10.48
N ILE A 112 2.10 -23.16 -10.06
CA ILE A 112 0.80 -22.90 -9.45
C ILE A 112 0.96 -22.13 -8.13
N ILE A 113 1.88 -22.58 -7.28
CA ILE A 113 2.23 -21.92 -6.01
C ILE A 113 2.76 -20.51 -6.28
N SER A 114 3.70 -20.36 -7.22
CA SER A 114 4.25 -19.06 -7.62
C SER A 114 3.16 -18.08 -8.06
N ASN A 115 2.24 -18.52 -8.93
CA ASN A 115 1.08 -17.73 -9.37
C ASN A 115 0.20 -17.30 -8.20
N ALA A 116 -0.10 -18.23 -7.29
CA ALA A 116 -0.92 -17.98 -6.12
C ALA A 116 -0.26 -16.98 -5.14
N SER A 117 1.06 -17.04 -4.97
CA SER A 117 1.83 -16.13 -4.10
C SER A 117 1.84 -14.69 -4.57
N GLN A 118 1.50 -14.40 -5.83
CA GLN A 118 1.38 -13.02 -6.32
C GLN A 118 0.19 -12.29 -5.73
N ILE A 119 -0.80 -13.02 -5.18
CA ILE A 119 -1.99 -12.45 -4.57
C ILE A 119 -1.71 -12.26 -3.08
N PHE A 120 -1.33 -11.04 -2.71
CA PHE A 120 -1.06 -10.63 -1.33
C PHE A 120 -2.12 -9.62 -0.88
N ASP A 121 -2.67 -9.80 0.32
CA ASP A 121 -3.77 -8.99 0.85
C ASP A 121 -3.51 -8.59 2.32
N PRO A 122 -2.64 -7.58 2.54
CA PRO A 122 -2.25 -7.16 3.89
C PRO A 122 -3.41 -6.51 4.66
N LEU A 123 -4.42 -6.00 3.94
CA LEU A 123 -5.58 -5.31 4.49
C LEU A 123 -6.82 -6.20 4.57
N ALA A 124 -6.72 -7.48 4.22
CA ALA A 124 -7.84 -8.42 4.23
C ALA A 124 -9.02 -8.04 3.29
N LEU A 125 -8.80 -7.20 2.26
CA LEU A 125 -9.80 -6.67 1.32
C LEU A 125 -10.42 -7.74 0.42
N ILE A 126 -9.65 -8.77 0.08
CA ILE A 126 -10.05 -9.90 -0.78
C ILE A 126 -9.89 -11.23 -0.04
N SER A 127 -10.11 -11.21 1.28
CA SER A 127 -9.99 -12.38 2.16
C SER A 127 -10.67 -13.65 1.62
N PRO A 128 -11.91 -13.60 1.08
CA PRO A 128 -12.54 -14.79 0.51
C PRO A 128 -11.69 -15.45 -0.59
N CYS A 129 -11.10 -14.64 -1.50
CA CYS A 129 -10.22 -15.14 -2.56
C CYS A 129 -8.94 -15.75 -1.99
N VAL A 130 -8.31 -15.08 -1.00
CA VAL A 130 -7.09 -15.56 -0.34
C VAL A 130 -7.33 -16.87 0.40
N ILE A 131 -8.50 -17.02 1.04
CA ILE A 131 -8.89 -18.27 1.71
C ILE A 131 -9.00 -19.41 0.70
N TRP A 132 -9.66 -19.20 -0.44
CA TRP A 132 -9.75 -20.20 -1.51
C TRP A 132 -8.36 -20.63 -2.02
N ILE A 133 -7.47 -19.66 -2.21
CA ILE A 133 -6.08 -19.93 -2.59
C ILE A 133 -5.38 -20.78 -1.53
N LYS A 134 -5.52 -20.45 -0.25
CA LYS A 134 -4.93 -21.23 0.86
C LYS A 134 -5.50 -22.64 0.97
N ILE A 135 -6.80 -22.83 0.77
CA ILE A 135 -7.43 -24.15 0.72
C ILE A 135 -6.83 -24.96 -0.44
N PHE A 136 -6.67 -24.34 -1.60
CA PHE A 136 -6.07 -24.98 -2.77
C PHE A 136 -4.60 -25.36 -2.53
N TYR A 137 -3.82 -24.48 -1.89
CA TYR A 137 -2.48 -24.79 -1.40
C TYR A 137 -2.47 -26.06 -0.55
N GLN A 138 -3.37 -26.16 0.44
CA GLN A 138 -3.45 -27.34 1.30
C GLN A 138 -3.73 -28.61 0.49
N LYS A 139 -4.65 -28.55 -0.49
CA LYS A 139 -4.93 -29.68 -1.37
C LYS A 139 -3.71 -30.11 -2.21
N LEU A 140 -2.95 -29.16 -2.76
CA LEU A 140 -1.71 -29.44 -3.49
C LEU A 140 -0.59 -30.01 -2.62
N TRP A 141 -0.57 -29.67 -1.33
CA TRP A 141 0.37 -30.28 -0.39
C TRP A 141 -0.03 -31.73 -0.08
N LEU A 142 -1.33 -31.99 0.07
CA LEU A 142 -1.86 -33.33 0.35
C LEU A 142 -1.74 -34.30 -0.83
N SER A 143 -1.62 -33.82 -2.08
CA SER A 143 -1.41 -34.68 -3.25
C SER A 143 -0.04 -35.38 -3.27
N LYS A 144 0.89 -35.00 -2.39
CA LYS A 144 2.26 -35.55 -2.31
C LYS A 144 3.05 -35.51 -3.62
N SER A 145 2.70 -34.61 -4.54
CA SER A 145 3.47 -34.33 -5.75
C SER A 145 4.70 -33.46 -5.43
N GLU A 146 5.78 -33.71 -6.16
CA GLU A 146 7.00 -32.92 -6.13
C GLU A 146 6.79 -31.54 -6.76
N TRP A 147 7.75 -30.65 -6.54
CA TRP A 147 7.66 -29.26 -7.00
C TRP A 147 7.49 -29.11 -8.51
N ASP A 148 8.17 -29.96 -9.28
CA ASP A 148 8.21 -29.88 -10.74
C ASP A 148 7.37 -30.98 -11.41
N ASP A 149 6.59 -31.73 -10.61
CA ASP A 149 5.60 -32.66 -11.12
C ASP A 149 4.45 -31.90 -11.79
N PHE A 150 3.98 -32.45 -12.91
CA PHE A 150 2.82 -31.96 -13.62
C PHE A 150 1.55 -32.30 -12.86
N THR A 151 0.71 -31.29 -12.65
CA THR A 151 -0.68 -31.45 -12.19
C THR A 151 -1.64 -31.65 -13.34
#